data_AF-A0A135WQA9-F1
#
_entry.id   AF-A0A135WQA9-F1
#
_cell.length_a   1.000
_cell.length_b   1.000
_cell.length_c   1.000
_cell.angle_alpha   90.00
_cell.angle_beta   90.00
_cell.angle_gamma   90.00
#
_symmetry.space_group_name_H-M   'P 1'
#
loop_
_entity.id
_entity.type
_entity.pdbx_description
1 polymer ?
#
loop_
_entity_poly.entity_id
_entity_poly.type
_entity_poly.pdbx_seq_one_letter_code
_entity_poly.pdbx_strand_id
1 'polypeptide(L)'
;MERDYIHYYLAIRSIIHKLTKGDAPDTAQMNEKVRQMMEEALISEGVEEVFKLDKNDPKNNADLFSDEYLAKIDKIKLPNTKIKLLQKLLSKAIEEYKKTNRMQGVDFSKRFKELVDYYNERKDFQTLQSDVLDDVAEQFADLFSELVKERDSFKDLGIDYEEKAFYDILKAISEKHQFEYPHEKLIKLSREIKAIIADKARYTDWSSRDDIKAELKVDLILTLAENDYPPVPKDEIFKEIFEQAENFKKYRV
;
A
#
# COMPACT_ATOMS: atom_id res chain seq x y z
N MET A 1 16.32 4.28 57.25
CA MET A 1 15.94 2.88 57.47
C MET A 1 15.09 2.37 56.31
N GLU A 2 13.78 2.63 56.19
CA GLU A 2 12.96 2.07 55.08
C GLU A 2 13.32 2.56 53.66
N ARG A 3 13.66 3.85 53.49
CA ARG A 3 14.12 4.39 52.19
C ARG A 3 15.43 3.75 51.71
N ASP A 4 16.34 3.45 52.64
CA ASP A 4 17.66 2.89 52.30
C ASP A 4 17.52 1.45 51.80
N TYR A 5 16.58 0.68 52.35
CA TYR A 5 16.23 -0.64 51.84
C TYR A 5 15.62 -0.58 50.44
N ILE A 6 14.73 0.39 50.17
CA ILE A 6 14.14 0.56 48.83
C ILE A 6 15.21 0.86 47.78
N HIS A 7 16.16 1.75 48.09
CA HIS A 7 17.27 2.07 47.19
C HIS A 7 18.22 0.88 46.99
N TYR A 8 18.48 0.11 48.04
CA TYR A 8 19.30 -1.10 47.98
C TYR A 8 18.68 -2.18 47.08
N TYR A 9 17.39 -2.47 47.23
CA TYR A 9 16.69 -3.45 46.39
C TYR A 9 16.51 -2.97 44.94
N LEU A 10 16.35 -1.65 44.71
CA LEU A 10 16.36 -1.06 43.36
C LEU A 10 17.71 -1.23 42.66
N ALA A 11 18.82 -0.99 43.38
CA ALA A 11 20.16 -1.15 42.86
C ALA A 11 20.43 -2.61 42.46
N ILE A 12 20.09 -3.56 43.34
CA ILE A 12 20.19 -5.00 43.09
C ILE A 12 19.34 -5.40 41.88
N ARG A 13 18.08 -4.93 41.80
CA ARG A 13 17.20 -5.21 40.65
C ARG A 13 17.81 -4.70 39.34
N SER A 14 18.42 -3.51 39.33
CA SER A 14 19.05 -2.96 38.11
C SER A 14 20.26 -3.77 37.67
N ILE A 15 21.06 -4.27 38.62
CA ILE A 15 22.25 -5.10 38.37
C ILE A 15 21.82 -6.47 37.86
N ILE A 16 20.84 -7.11 38.51
CA ILE A 16 20.27 -8.38 38.04
C ILE A 16 19.67 -8.20 36.64
N HIS A 17 18.94 -7.11 36.39
CA HIS A 17 18.36 -6.83 35.07
C HIS A 17 19.42 -6.67 33.99
N LYS A 18 20.52 -5.95 34.27
CA LYS A 18 21.67 -5.80 33.36
C LYS A 18 22.46 -7.10 33.15
N LEU A 19 22.50 -7.98 34.14
CA LEU A 19 23.21 -9.27 34.07
C LEU A 19 22.37 -10.37 33.40
N THR A 20 21.04 -10.30 33.49
CA THR A 20 20.12 -11.33 32.96
C THR A 20 19.62 -11.03 31.55
N LYS A 21 19.62 -9.75 31.13
CA LYS A 21 19.34 -9.37 29.75
C LYS A 21 20.62 -8.84 29.12
N GLY A 22 21.15 -9.62 28.17
CA GLY A 22 22.25 -9.20 27.30
C GLY A 22 21.94 -7.86 26.62
N ASP A 23 23.00 -7.12 26.35
CA ASP A 23 23.01 -5.74 25.89
C ASP A 23 22.26 -5.54 24.57
N ALA A 24 20.99 -5.13 24.66
CA ALA A 24 20.30 -4.28 23.69
C ALA A 24 18.93 -3.89 24.27
N PRO A 25 18.58 -2.59 24.41
CA PRO A 25 17.18 -2.21 24.49
C PRO A 25 16.47 -2.78 23.24
N ASP A 26 15.28 -3.35 23.44
CA ASP A 26 14.46 -3.88 22.35
C ASP A 26 14.32 -2.77 21.28
N THR A 27 15.04 -2.94 20.17
CA THR A 27 15.14 -1.93 19.12
C THR A 27 13.77 -1.62 18.56
N ALA A 28 12.82 -2.56 18.60
CA ALA A 28 11.44 -2.33 18.23
C ALA A 28 10.74 -1.35 19.18
N GLN A 29 10.90 -1.50 20.49
CA GLN A 29 10.31 -0.57 21.49
C GLN A 29 10.96 0.80 21.45
N MET A 30 12.28 0.87 21.22
CA MET A 30 13.00 2.13 21.10
C MET A 30 12.61 2.85 19.80
N ASN A 31 12.52 2.14 18.68
CA ASN A 31 12.05 2.70 17.40
C ASN A 31 10.60 3.16 17.48
N GLU A 32 9.72 2.41 18.16
CA GLU A 32 8.33 2.81 18.36
C GLU A 32 8.24 4.08 19.21
N LYS A 33 9.02 4.18 20.29
CA LYS A 33 9.04 5.36 21.16
C LYS A 33 9.63 6.59 20.45
N VAL A 34 10.66 6.41 19.62
CA VAL A 34 11.22 7.48 18.78
C VAL A 34 10.21 7.91 17.72
N ARG A 35 9.48 6.96 17.11
CA ARG A 35 8.40 7.23 16.16
C ARG A 35 7.28 8.02 16.83
N GLN A 36 6.87 7.65 18.04
CA GLN A 36 5.87 8.37 18.83
C GLN A 36 6.32 9.78 19.20
N MET A 37 7.57 9.95 19.64
CA MET A 37 8.13 11.29 19.93
C MET A 37 8.22 12.16 18.66
N MET A 38 8.54 11.58 17.50
CA MET A 38 8.49 12.28 16.22
C MET A 38 7.06 12.65 15.81
N GLU A 39 6.08 11.77 16.03
CA GLU A 39 4.67 12.06 15.78
C GLU A 39 4.16 13.18 16.70
N GLU A 40 4.51 13.17 17.99
CA GLU A 40 4.15 14.23 18.94
C GLU A 40 4.78 15.58 18.56
N ALA A 41 6.02 15.59 18.09
CA ALA A 41 6.68 16.80 17.61
C ALA A 41 6.01 17.39 16.36
N LEU A 42 5.58 16.53 15.42
CA LEU A 42 4.83 16.96 14.23
C LEU A 42 3.46 17.56 14.58
N ILE A 43 2.81 17.06 15.63
CA ILE A 43 1.53 17.59 16.14
C ILE A 43 1.73 18.97 16.80
N SER A 44 2.86 19.17 17.47
CA SER A 44 3.20 20.41 18.19
C SER A 44 3.53 21.61 17.29
N GLU A 45 4.05 21.40 16.07
CA GLU A 45 4.40 22.46 15.11
C GLU A 45 3.21 23.07 14.33
N GLY A 46 1.95 22.81 14.77
CA GLY A 46 0.76 23.46 14.22
C GLY A 46 0.02 22.69 13.12
N VAL A 47 0.28 21.39 12.97
CA VAL A 47 -0.39 20.51 11.98
C VAL A 47 -1.53 19.68 12.61
N GLU A 48 -2.09 20.13 13.74
CA GLU A 48 -3.18 19.44 14.44
C GLU A 48 -4.38 19.15 13.54
N GLU A 49 -4.72 20.03 12.59
CA GLU A 49 -5.91 19.87 11.74
C GLU A 49 -5.78 18.74 10.72
N VAL A 50 -4.57 18.44 10.24
CA VAL A 50 -4.32 17.33 9.31
C VAL A 50 -4.35 15.99 10.07
N PHE A 51 -3.86 15.96 11.31
CA PHE A 51 -3.81 14.74 12.14
C PHE A 51 -5.14 14.38 12.83
N LYS A 52 -5.99 15.36 13.14
CA LYS A 52 -7.31 15.10 13.78
C LYS A 52 -8.24 14.26 12.89
N LEU A 53 -8.01 14.25 11.59
CA LEU A 53 -8.74 13.40 10.63
C LEU A 53 -8.40 11.91 10.75
N ASP A 54 -7.22 11.56 11.29
CA ASP A 54 -6.74 10.17 11.36
C ASP A 54 -7.17 9.44 12.65
N LYS A 55 -7.59 10.15 13.70
CA LYS A 55 -7.77 9.53 15.03
C LYS A 55 -9.16 8.96 15.33
N ASN A 56 -10.22 9.25 14.56
CA ASN A 56 -11.60 9.04 15.06
C ASN A 56 -12.60 8.23 14.23
N ASP A 57 -12.30 7.71 13.02
CA ASP A 57 -13.24 6.77 12.36
C ASP A 57 -12.61 6.00 11.17
N PRO A 58 -12.73 4.67 11.05
CA PRO A 58 -12.42 3.94 9.81
C PRO A 58 -13.21 4.44 8.57
N LYS A 59 -14.31 5.19 8.75
CA LYS A 59 -14.99 5.90 7.65
C LYS A 59 -14.21 7.09 7.08
N ASN A 60 -13.17 7.60 7.76
CA ASN A 60 -12.34 8.71 7.27
C ASN A 60 -11.34 8.30 6.17
N ASN A 61 -11.22 7.02 5.82
CA ASN A 61 -10.41 6.61 4.66
C ASN A 61 -10.91 7.21 3.34
N ALA A 62 -12.20 7.56 3.25
CA ALA A 62 -12.76 8.26 2.10
C ALA A 62 -12.27 9.73 2.00
N ASP A 63 -11.92 10.35 3.13
CA ASP A 63 -11.45 11.75 3.17
C ASP A 63 -9.94 11.87 2.87
N LEU A 64 -9.21 10.75 2.90
CA LEU A 64 -7.77 10.74 2.60
C LEU A 64 -7.45 11.16 1.17
N PHE A 65 -8.43 11.01 0.26
CA PHE A 65 -8.31 11.28 -1.17
C PHE A 65 -9.14 12.48 -1.62
N SER A 66 -9.59 13.34 -0.69
CA SER A 66 -10.36 14.53 -1.04
C SER A 66 -9.45 15.65 -1.56
N ASP A 67 -9.91 16.39 -2.57
CA ASP A 67 -9.20 17.56 -3.11
C ASP A 67 -8.95 18.62 -2.01
N GLU A 68 -9.86 18.70 -1.03
CA GLU A 68 -9.72 19.59 0.12
C GLU A 68 -8.52 19.22 0.99
N TYR A 69 -8.24 17.92 1.15
CA TYR A 69 -7.13 17.43 1.95
C TYR A 69 -5.78 17.69 1.28
N LEU A 70 -5.69 17.50 -0.05
CA LEU A 70 -4.51 17.89 -0.83
C LEU A 70 -4.24 19.40 -0.77
N ALA A 71 -5.27 20.22 -0.91
CA ALA A 71 -5.14 21.67 -0.79
C ALA A 71 -4.69 22.13 0.61
N LYS A 72 -4.96 21.35 1.66
CA LYS A 72 -4.44 21.60 3.02
C LYS A 72 -2.96 21.27 3.11
N ILE A 73 -2.50 20.18 2.49
CA ILE A 73 -1.09 19.78 2.47
C ILE A 73 -0.24 20.79 1.69
N ASP A 74 -0.76 21.33 0.60
CA ASP A 74 -0.04 22.34 -0.19
C ASP A 74 0.15 23.68 0.51
N LYS A 75 -0.70 23.99 1.50
CA LYS A 75 -0.56 25.21 2.32
C LYS A 75 0.52 25.08 3.40
N ILE A 76 1.11 23.90 3.58
CA ILE A 76 2.15 23.66 4.58
C ILE A 76 3.46 24.30 4.11
N LYS A 77 3.90 25.33 4.84
CA LYS A 77 5.10 26.11 4.51
C LYS A 77 6.43 25.42 4.86
N LEU A 78 6.39 24.39 5.72
CA LEU A 78 7.58 23.69 6.17
C LEU A 78 7.79 22.44 5.28
N PRO A 79 8.82 22.41 4.40
CA PRO A 79 8.96 21.38 3.39
C PRO A 79 9.19 19.99 4.01
N ASN A 80 9.99 19.89 5.07
CA ASN A 80 10.21 18.62 5.77
C ASN A 80 8.94 18.05 6.41
N THR A 81 8.08 18.92 6.93
CA THR A 81 6.80 18.55 7.53
C THR A 81 5.82 18.11 6.44
N LYS A 82 5.79 18.83 5.32
CA LYS A 82 5.01 18.47 4.11
C LYS A 82 5.39 17.07 3.60
N ILE A 83 6.69 16.82 3.41
CA ILE A 83 7.20 15.52 2.92
C ILE A 83 6.82 14.37 3.86
N LYS A 84 7.02 14.52 5.18
CA LYS A 84 6.67 13.47 6.15
C LYS A 84 5.18 13.16 6.16
N LEU A 85 4.33 14.17 6.03
CA LEU A 85 2.89 13.99 5.94
C LEU A 85 2.52 13.25 4.66
N LEU A 86 3.02 13.71 3.51
CA LEU A 86 2.83 13.04 2.22
C LEU A 86 3.30 11.57 2.28
N GLN A 87 4.43 11.30 2.91
CA GLN A 87 4.95 9.95 3.08
C GLN A 87 3.97 9.04 3.85
N LYS A 88 3.46 9.52 5.00
CA LYS A 88 2.49 8.76 5.81
C LYS A 88 1.19 8.52 5.06
N LEU A 89 0.70 9.54 4.37
CA LEU A 89 -0.56 9.49 3.63
C LEU A 89 -0.48 8.56 2.43
N LEU A 90 0.56 8.71 1.62
CA LEU A 90 0.78 7.88 0.46
C LEU A 90 0.99 6.41 0.88
N SER A 91 1.72 6.16 1.96
CA SER A 91 1.85 4.80 2.51
C SER A 91 0.49 4.19 2.89
N LYS A 92 -0.39 4.95 3.57
CA LYS A 92 -1.73 4.47 3.93
C LYS A 92 -2.62 4.27 2.69
N ALA A 93 -2.57 5.22 1.75
CA ALA A 93 -3.32 5.17 0.50
C ALA A 93 -2.94 3.94 -0.35
N ILE A 94 -1.63 3.66 -0.48
CA ILE A 94 -1.12 2.49 -1.20
C ILE A 94 -1.57 1.20 -0.51
N GLU A 95 -1.49 1.12 0.82
CA GLU A 95 -1.94 -0.07 1.56
C GLU A 95 -3.45 -0.33 1.41
N GLU A 96 -4.28 0.72 1.43
CA GLU A 96 -5.71 0.58 1.13
C GLU A 96 -5.94 0.16 -0.33
N TYR A 97 -5.25 0.79 -1.28
CA TYR A 97 -5.38 0.46 -2.70
C TYR A 97 -4.97 -0.98 -3.00
N LYS A 98 -3.91 -1.47 -2.35
CA LYS A 98 -3.40 -2.85 -2.47
C LYS A 98 -4.41 -3.91 -2.04
N LYS A 99 -5.37 -3.58 -1.16
CA LYS A 99 -6.49 -4.49 -0.83
C LYS A 99 -7.44 -4.68 -2.01
N THR A 100 -7.56 -3.68 -2.87
CA THR A 100 -8.43 -3.72 -4.06
C THR A 100 -7.67 -4.16 -5.32
N ASN A 101 -6.45 -3.68 -5.54
CA ASN A 101 -5.65 -4.00 -6.71
C ASN A 101 -4.21 -4.25 -6.27
N ARG A 102 -3.85 -5.52 -6.15
CA ARG A 102 -2.55 -5.93 -5.60
C ARG A 102 -1.43 -5.57 -6.57
N MET A 103 -1.60 -5.84 -7.86
CA MET A 103 -0.56 -5.62 -8.86
C MET A 103 -0.16 -4.14 -8.93
N GLN A 104 -1.14 -3.26 -9.12
CA GLN A 104 -0.90 -1.81 -9.12
C GLN A 104 -0.40 -1.34 -7.75
N GLY A 105 -0.97 -1.84 -6.65
CA GLY A 105 -0.49 -1.51 -5.30
C GLY A 105 0.99 -1.86 -5.06
N VAL A 106 1.49 -2.96 -5.63
CA VAL A 106 2.91 -3.33 -5.57
C VAL A 106 3.78 -2.38 -6.41
N ASP A 107 3.32 -1.98 -7.60
CA ASP A 107 4.03 -1.01 -8.44
C ASP A 107 4.17 0.35 -7.74
N PHE A 108 3.05 0.91 -7.24
CA PHE A 108 3.08 2.14 -6.46
C PHE A 108 3.94 2.02 -5.20
N SER A 109 3.93 0.87 -4.51
CA SER A 109 4.82 0.62 -3.35
C SER A 109 6.29 0.71 -3.73
N LYS A 110 6.66 0.20 -4.92
CA LYS A 110 8.04 0.25 -5.42
C LYS A 110 8.45 1.68 -5.73
N ARG A 111 7.64 2.41 -6.51
CA ARG A 111 7.88 3.83 -6.85
C ARG A 111 7.96 4.71 -5.61
N PHE A 112 7.07 4.48 -4.64
CA PHE A 112 7.10 5.16 -3.34
C PHE A 112 8.39 4.89 -2.58
N LYS A 113 8.83 3.63 -2.54
CA LYS A 113 10.08 3.27 -1.88
C LYS A 113 11.29 3.94 -2.53
N GLU A 114 11.36 3.94 -3.86
CA GLU A 114 12.43 4.64 -4.61
C GLU A 114 12.48 6.13 -4.25
N LEU A 115 11.32 6.78 -4.15
CA LEU A 115 11.23 8.20 -3.77
C LEU A 115 11.62 8.46 -2.30
N VAL A 116 11.24 7.55 -1.39
CA VAL A 116 11.64 7.61 0.02
C VAL A 116 13.14 7.39 0.19
N ASP A 117 13.71 6.43 -0.52
CA ASP A 117 15.15 6.15 -0.51
C ASP A 117 15.92 7.35 -1.07
N TYR A 118 15.45 7.94 -2.18
CA TYR A 118 15.99 9.18 -2.72
C TYR A 118 15.97 10.34 -1.71
N TYR A 119 14.87 10.50 -0.96
CA TYR A 119 14.79 11.50 0.11
C TYR A 119 15.75 11.20 1.28
N ASN A 120 15.90 9.93 1.67
CA ASN A 120 16.74 9.53 2.80
C ASN A 120 18.24 9.60 2.50
N GLU A 121 18.66 9.15 1.31
CA GLU A 121 20.05 9.20 0.85
C GLU A 121 20.58 10.63 0.77
N ARG A 122 19.69 11.61 0.54
CA ARG A 122 20.03 13.03 0.55
C ARG A 122 20.45 13.59 1.92
N LYS A 123 20.25 12.86 3.03
CA LYS A 123 20.74 13.30 4.36
C LYS A 123 22.25 13.48 4.43
N ASP A 124 23.01 12.86 3.53
CA ASP A 124 24.48 12.95 3.53
C ASP A 124 25.03 14.17 2.77
N PHE A 125 24.20 14.89 2.00
CA PHE A 125 24.61 16.11 1.29
C PHE A 125 24.19 17.36 2.06
N GLN A 126 25.17 18.15 2.50
CA GLN A 126 25.02 19.42 3.24
C GLN A 126 24.29 20.56 2.48
N THR A 127 23.60 20.28 1.38
CA THR A 127 22.90 21.27 0.56
C THR A 127 21.42 21.28 0.89
N LEU A 128 21.08 21.97 1.98
CA LEU A 128 19.72 22.41 2.33
C LEU A 128 19.24 23.51 1.36
N GLN A 129 19.20 23.23 0.05
CA GLN A 129 18.52 24.12 -0.89
C GLN A 129 17.01 23.87 -0.78
N SER A 130 16.25 24.93 -0.43
CA SER A 130 14.78 24.87 -0.31
C SER A 130 14.14 24.30 -1.58
N ASP A 131 14.63 24.74 -2.75
CA ASP A 131 14.16 24.35 -4.07
C ASP A 131 14.13 22.81 -4.24
N VAL A 132 15.16 22.14 -3.73
CA VAL A 132 15.36 20.69 -3.87
C VAL A 132 14.42 19.88 -2.96
N LEU A 133 13.95 20.45 -1.86
CA LEU A 133 12.93 19.84 -0.99
C LEU A 133 11.53 20.05 -1.54
N ASP A 134 11.27 21.21 -2.14
CA ASP A 134 10.01 21.50 -2.81
C ASP A 134 9.81 20.55 -4.00
N ASP A 135 10.86 20.29 -4.79
CA ASP A 135 10.85 19.31 -5.89
C ASP A 135 10.47 17.88 -5.42
N VAL A 136 10.96 17.45 -4.25
CA VAL A 136 10.63 16.13 -3.71
C VAL A 136 9.20 16.09 -3.18
N ALA A 137 8.76 17.16 -2.53
CA ALA A 137 7.37 17.27 -2.09
C ALA A 137 6.40 17.23 -3.29
N GLU A 138 6.77 17.85 -4.41
CA GLU A 138 6.01 17.79 -5.66
C GLU A 138 5.97 16.36 -6.23
N GLN A 139 7.10 15.65 -6.30
CA GLN A 139 7.11 14.24 -6.72
C GLN A 139 6.23 13.33 -5.84
N PHE A 140 6.19 13.58 -4.52
CA PHE A 140 5.26 12.86 -3.64
C PHE A 140 3.79 13.20 -3.93
N ALA A 141 3.50 14.47 -4.20
CA ALA A 141 2.15 14.92 -4.54
C ALA A 141 1.68 14.39 -5.91
N ASP A 142 2.58 14.32 -6.89
CA ASP A 142 2.33 13.74 -8.20
C ASP A 142 2.02 12.25 -8.09
N LEU A 143 2.86 11.50 -7.35
CA LEU A 143 2.64 10.07 -7.12
C LEU A 143 1.32 9.80 -6.41
N PHE A 144 0.93 10.67 -5.47
CA PHE A 144 -0.38 10.60 -4.83
C PHE A 144 -1.53 10.89 -5.81
N SER A 145 -1.39 11.91 -6.65
CA SER A 145 -2.39 12.27 -7.65
C SER A 145 -2.58 11.18 -8.71
N GLU A 146 -1.49 10.53 -9.13
CA GLU A 146 -1.54 9.36 -9.99
C GLU A 146 -2.25 8.19 -9.33
N LEU A 147 -1.99 7.92 -8.05
CA LEU A 147 -2.68 6.88 -7.30
C LEU A 147 -4.19 7.13 -7.21
N VAL A 148 -4.61 8.38 -6.96
CA VAL A 148 -6.04 8.76 -6.95
C VAL A 148 -6.67 8.50 -8.31
N LYS A 149 -6.03 8.98 -9.38
CA LYS A 149 -6.52 8.78 -10.76
C LYS A 149 -6.63 7.30 -11.11
N GLU A 150 -5.60 6.52 -10.81
CA GLU A 150 -5.58 5.09 -11.10
C GLU A 150 -6.66 4.35 -10.31
N ARG A 151 -6.86 4.71 -9.03
CA ARG A 151 -7.95 4.18 -8.20
C ARG A 151 -9.31 4.50 -8.80
N ASP A 152 -9.54 5.69 -9.34
CA ASP A 152 -10.85 6.10 -9.88
C ASP A 152 -11.06 5.72 -11.35
N SER A 153 -10.01 5.28 -12.05
CA SER A 153 -10.04 4.97 -13.48
C SER A 153 -11.04 3.87 -13.89
N PHE A 154 -11.49 3.02 -12.96
CA PHE A 154 -12.56 2.06 -13.22
C PHE A 154 -13.87 2.74 -13.67
N LYS A 155 -14.13 3.96 -13.19
CA LYS A 155 -15.33 4.75 -13.54
C LYS A 155 -15.32 5.12 -15.01
N ASP A 156 -14.17 5.57 -15.51
CA ASP A 156 -13.99 5.97 -16.92
C ASP A 156 -14.10 4.76 -17.86
N LEU A 157 -13.69 3.58 -17.38
CA LEU A 157 -13.78 2.32 -18.09
C LEU A 157 -15.18 1.68 -18.03
N GLY A 158 -16.08 2.18 -17.18
CA GLY A 158 -17.42 1.60 -16.99
C GLY A 158 -17.38 0.17 -16.44
N ILE A 159 -16.37 -0.15 -15.63
CA ILE A 159 -16.19 -1.47 -15.00
C ILE A 159 -16.16 -1.35 -13.48
N ASP A 160 -16.37 -2.47 -12.81
CA ASP A 160 -16.28 -2.54 -11.34
C ASP A 160 -14.82 -2.54 -10.85
N TYR A 161 -14.58 -2.21 -9.58
CA TYR A 161 -13.23 -2.18 -9.00
C TYR A 161 -12.55 -3.57 -9.04
N GLU A 162 -13.33 -4.66 -8.91
CA GLU A 162 -12.82 -6.03 -9.03
C GLU A 162 -12.40 -6.33 -10.48
N GLU A 163 -13.20 -5.89 -11.45
CA GLU A 163 -12.94 -6.06 -12.88
C GLU A 163 -11.71 -5.26 -13.30
N LYS A 164 -11.51 -4.09 -12.71
CA LYS A 164 -10.30 -3.27 -12.93
C LYS A 164 -9.03 -3.99 -12.51
N ALA A 165 -9.04 -4.68 -11.37
CA ALA A 165 -7.87 -5.42 -10.91
C ALA A 165 -7.49 -6.54 -11.90
N PHE A 166 -8.47 -7.28 -12.44
CA PHE A 166 -8.19 -8.29 -13.47
C PHE A 166 -7.78 -7.67 -14.81
N TYR A 167 -8.39 -6.56 -15.19
CA TYR A 167 -7.99 -5.80 -16.37
C TYR A 167 -6.52 -5.37 -16.30
N ASP A 168 -6.06 -4.87 -15.15
CA ASP A 168 -4.67 -4.44 -14.98
C ASP A 168 -3.68 -5.60 -15.01
N ILE A 169 -4.06 -6.76 -14.48
CA ILE A 169 -3.25 -7.97 -14.58
C ILE A 169 -3.06 -8.37 -16.04
N LEU A 170 -4.15 -8.41 -16.81
CA LEU A 170 -4.08 -8.74 -18.23
C LEU A 170 -3.26 -7.70 -19.01
N LYS A 171 -3.49 -6.41 -18.74
CA LYS A 171 -2.76 -5.32 -19.37
C LYS A 171 -1.24 -5.41 -19.09
N ALA A 172 -0.85 -5.57 -17.83
CA ALA A 172 0.56 -5.69 -17.46
C ALA A 172 1.24 -6.90 -18.11
N ILE A 173 0.53 -8.02 -18.24
CA ILE A 173 1.04 -9.21 -18.94
C ILE A 173 1.15 -8.95 -20.45
N SER A 174 0.20 -8.23 -21.04
CA SER A 174 0.27 -7.85 -22.45
C SER A 174 1.47 -6.95 -22.75
N GLU A 175 1.74 -5.98 -21.89
CA GLU A 175 2.90 -5.09 -21.99
C GLU A 175 4.21 -5.85 -21.77
N LYS A 176 4.25 -6.77 -20.80
CA LYS A 176 5.42 -7.60 -20.49
C LYS A 176 5.82 -8.51 -21.66
N HIS A 177 4.85 -9.11 -22.34
CA HIS A 177 5.08 -10.00 -23.48
C HIS A 177 5.00 -9.28 -24.84
N GLN A 178 4.86 -7.95 -24.84
CA GLN A 178 4.93 -7.07 -26.01
C GLN A 178 3.95 -7.45 -27.13
N PHE A 179 2.72 -7.81 -26.78
CA PHE A 179 1.67 -8.00 -27.77
C PHE A 179 0.54 -6.99 -27.59
N GLU A 180 -0.04 -6.57 -28.70
CA GLU A 180 -1.22 -5.72 -28.70
C GLU A 180 -2.47 -6.56 -28.53
N TYR A 181 -3.31 -6.16 -27.58
CA TYR A 181 -4.62 -6.75 -27.38
C TYR A 181 -5.65 -5.64 -27.17
N PRO A 182 -6.76 -5.62 -27.92
CA PRO A 182 -7.70 -4.51 -27.90
C PRO A 182 -8.28 -4.23 -26.51
N HIS A 183 -8.38 -2.95 -26.17
CA HIS A 183 -8.88 -2.50 -24.88
C HIS A 183 -10.31 -2.99 -24.57
N GLU A 184 -11.20 -2.97 -25.56
CA GLU A 184 -12.57 -3.48 -25.42
C GLU A 184 -12.59 -4.99 -25.11
N LYS A 185 -11.67 -5.75 -25.70
CA LYS A 185 -11.53 -7.18 -25.43
C LYS A 185 -10.97 -7.44 -24.03
N LEU A 186 -10.07 -6.58 -23.51
CA LEU A 186 -9.61 -6.67 -22.11
C LEU A 186 -10.76 -6.47 -21.12
N ILE A 187 -11.63 -5.49 -21.36
CA ILE A 187 -12.80 -5.22 -20.53
C ILE A 187 -13.77 -6.41 -20.54
N LYS A 188 -14.03 -6.98 -21.72
CA LYS A 188 -14.90 -8.17 -21.84
C LYS A 188 -14.30 -9.35 -21.08
N LEU A 189 -13.01 -9.62 -21.28
CA LEU A 189 -12.29 -10.70 -20.65
C LEU A 189 -12.22 -10.55 -19.12
N SER A 190 -12.00 -9.34 -18.60
CA SER A 190 -11.98 -9.11 -17.14
C SER A 190 -13.33 -9.37 -16.48
N ARG A 191 -14.44 -9.03 -17.13
CA ARG A 191 -15.80 -9.37 -16.67
C ARG A 191 -16.06 -10.88 -16.65
N GLU A 192 -15.60 -11.60 -17.67
CA GLU A 192 -15.73 -13.06 -17.74
C GLU A 192 -14.90 -13.75 -16.65
N ILE A 193 -13.65 -13.30 -16.44
CA ILE A 193 -12.78 -13.78 -15.36
C ILE A 193 -13.43 -13.57 -13.98
N LYS A 194 -14.03 -12.40 -13.74
CA LYS A 194 -14.78 -12.14 -12.51
C LYS A 194 -15.92 -13.14 -12.32
N ALA A 195 -16.68 -13.44 -13.37
CA ALA A 195 -17.78 -14.40 -13.28
C ALA A 195 -17.29 -15.81 -12.90
N ILE A 196 -16.19 -16.26 -13.50
CA ILE A 196 -15.58 -17.58 -13.20
C ILE A 196 -15.12 -17.63 -11.74
N ILE A 197 -14.39 -16.61 -11.30
CA ILE A 197 -13.89 -16.54 -9.91
C ILE A 197 -15.06 -16.46 -8.93
N ALA A 198 -16.08 -15.67 -9.22
CA ALA A 198 -17.27 -15.55 -8.38
C ALA A 198 -18.02 -16.89 -8.24
N ASP A 199 -18.05 -17.72 -9.29
CA ASP A 199 -18.64 -19.06 -9.23
C ASP A 199 -17.84 -19.99 -8.32
N LYS A 200 -16.51 -20.04 -8.48
CA LYS A 200 -15.64 -20.88 -7.63
C LYS A 200 -15.51 -20.34 -6.20
N ALA A 201 -15.60 -19.03 -6.00
CA ALA A 201 -15.50 -18.39 -4.69
C ALA A 201 -16.70 -18.64 -3.77
N ARG A 202 -17.76 -19.32 -4.26
CA ARG A 202 -18.90 -19.75 -3.44
C ARG A 202 -18.53 -20.79 -2.39
N TYR A 203 -17.47 -21.56 -2.62
CA TYR A 203 -17.00 -22.56 -1.66
C TYR A 203 -16.08 -21.90 -0.62
N THR A 204 -16.37 -22.05 0.67
CA THR A 204 -15.60 -21.40 1.77
C THR A 204 -14.08 -21.66 1.67
N ASP A 205 -13.69 -22.86 1.25
CA ASP A 205 -12.29 -23.32 1.17
C ASP A 205 -11.76 -23.40 -0.27
N TRP A 206 -12.35 -22.65 -1.21
CA TRP A 206 -11.97 -22.70 -2.62
C TRP A 206 -10.46 -22.45 -2.88
N SER A 207 -9.84 -21.61 -2.05
CA SER A 207 -8.43 -21.21 -2.19
C SER A 207 -7.43 -22.21 -1.62
N SER A 208 -7.85 -23.16 -0.77
CA SER A 208 -6.97 -24.21 -0.22
C SER A 208 -7.09 -25.53 -0.98
N ARG A 209 -8.16 -25.71 -1.76
CA ARG A 209 -8.50 -26.94 -2.48
C ARG A 209 -7.85 -27.03 -3.85
N ASP A 210 -7.02 -28.06 -4.06
CA ASP A 210 -6.28 -28.24 -5.31
C ASP A 210 -7.18 -28.64 -6.49
N ASP A 211 -8.29 -29.33 -6.25
CA ASP A 211 -9.26 -29.67 -7.28
C ASP A 211 -9.95 -28.42 -7.85
N ILE A 212 -10.39 -27.51 -6.97
CA ILE A 212 -10.99 -26.23 -7.38
C ILE A 212 -9.97 -25.32 -8.08
N LYS A 213 -8.70 -25.30 -7.63
CA LYS A 213 -7.63 -24.56 -8.31
C LYS A 213 -7.38 -25.08 -9.72
N ALA A 214 -7.33 -26.41 -9.89
CA ALA A 214 -7.13 -27.02 -11.19
C ALA A 214 -8.30 -26.72 -12.14
N GLU A 215 -9.53 -26.79 -11.64
CA GLU A 215 -10.73 -26.42 -12.41
C GLU A 215 -10.71 -24.95 -12.81
N LEU A 216 -10.45 -24.03 -11.86
CA LEU A 216 -10.29 -22.60 -12.13
C LEU A 216 -9.21 -22.33 -13.18
N LYS A 217 -8.09 -23.05 -13.11
CA LYS A 217 -7.00 -22.92 -14.09
C LYS A 217 -7.45 -23.33 -15.48
N VAL A 218 -8.19 -24.44 -15.62
CA VAL A 218 -8.71 -24.89 -16.90
C VAL A 218 -9.73 -23.90 -17.45
N ASP A 219 -10.69 -23.47 -16.63
CA ASP A 219 -11.72 -22.49 -17.02
C ASP A 219 -11.10 -21.18 -17.51
N LEU A 220 -10.08 -20.69 -16.79
CA LEU A 220 -9.34 -19.49 -17.18
C LEU A 220 -8.63 -19.69 -18.54
N ILE A 221 -7.98 -20.83 -18.74
CA ILE A 221 -7.28 -21.14 -20.00
C ILE A 221 -8.25 -21.18 -21.19
N LEU A 222 -9.42 -21.78 -21.00
CA LEU A 222 -10.45 -21.85 -22.03
C LEU A 222 -10.97 -20.45 -22.37
N THR A 223 -11.27 -19.63 -21.36
CA THR A 223 -11.77 -18.26 -21.53
C THR A 223 -10.76 -17.36 -22.24
N LEU A 224 -9.47 -17.49 -21.91
CA LEU A 224 -8.40 -16.78 -22.62
C LEU A 224 -8.35 -17.18 -24.11
N ALA A 225 -8.50 -18.48 -24.40
CA ALA A 225 -8.51 -18.98 -25.77
C ALA A 225 -9.75 -18.51 -26.56
N GLU A 226 -10.93 -18.51 -25.94
CA GLU A 226 -12.19 -18.06 -26.55
C GLU A 226 -12.19 -16.57 -26.91
N ASN A 227 -11.40 -15.75 -26.20
CA ASN A 227 -11.29 -14.31 -26.49
C ASN A 227 -10.11 -13.95 -27.41
N ASP A 228 -9.43 -14.95 -27.99
CA ASP A 228 -8.22 -14.79 -28.82
C ASP A 228 -7.05 -14.14 -28.06
N TYR A 229 -6.94 -14.35 -26.74
CA TYR A 229 -5.80 -13.85 -25.98
C TYR A 229 -4.54 -14.64 -26.35
N PRO A 230 -3.44 -13.98 -26.78
CA PRO A 230 -2.25 -14.67 -27.26
C PRO A 230 -1.68 -15.69 -26.25
N PRO A 231 -1.04 -16.77 -26.73
CA PRO A 231 -0.51 -17.83 -25.87
C PRO A 231 0.76 -17.37 -25.14
N VAL A 232 0.56 -16.65 -24.05
CA VAL A 232 1.59 -16.36 -23.04
C VAL A 232 1.70 -17.51 -22.02
N PRO A 233 2.71 -17.52 -21.13
CA PRO A 233 2.76 -18.47 -20.02
C PRO A 233 1.47 -18.39 -19.18
N LYS A 234 0.54 -19.33 -19.43
CA LYS A 234 -0.77 -19.41 -18.77
C LYS A 234 -0.64 -19.52 -17.25
N ASP A 235 0.47 -20.08 -16.78
CA ASP A 235 0.81 -20.18 -15.37
C ASP A 235 1.03 -18.82 -14.70
N GLU A 236 1.56 -17.84 -15.42
CA GLU A 236 1.77 -16.49 -14.91
C GLU A 236 0.43 -15.75 -14.74
N ILE A 237 -0.42 -15.74 -15.78
CA ILE A 237 -1.76 -15.15 -15.69
C ILE A 237 -2.54 -15.79 -14.55
N PHE A 238 -2.55 -17.13 -14.51
CA PHE A 238 -3.27 -17.86 -13.47
C PHE A 238 -2.79 -17.47 -12.07
N LYS A 239 -1.47 -17.41 -11.87
CA LYS A 239 -0.90 -17.05 -10.57
C LYS A 239 -1.34 -15.65 -10.13
N GLU A 240 -1.19 -14.64 -10.97
CA GLU A 240 -1.55 -13.26 -10.62
C GLU A 240 -3.06 -13.10 -10.36
N ILE A 241 -3.90 -13.71 -11.20
CA ILE A 241 -5.36 -13.69 -11.03
C ILE A 241 -5.78 -14.43 -9.76
N PHE A 242 -5.20 -15.60 -9.49
CA PHE A 242 -5.48 -16.38 -8.30
C PHE A 242 -5.09 -15.62 -7.02
N GLU A 243 -3.89 -15.05 -7.01
CA GLU A 243 -3.38 -14.23 -5.91
C GLU A 243 -4.25 -12.98 -5.66
N GLN A 244 -4.77 -12.36 -6.73
CA GLN A 244 -5.72 -11.25 -6.63
C GLN A 244 -7.08 -11.69 -6.07
N ALA A 245 -7.58 -12.85 -6.48
CA ALA A 245 -8.82 -13.41 -5.96
C ALA A 245 -8.71 -13.80 -4.47
N GLU A 246 -7.57 -14.34 -4.04
CA GLU A 246 -7.28 -14.58 -2.62
C GLU A 246 -7.21 -13.27 -1.82
N ASN A 247 -6.63 -12.22 -2.41
CA ASN A 247 -6.58 -10.89 -1.82
C ASN A 247 -7.98 -10.34 -1.56
N PHE A 248 -8.88 -10.46 -2.54
CA PHE A 248 -10.29 -10.08 -2.35
C PHE A 248 -10.97 -10.88 -1.24
N LYS A 249 -10.73 -12.19 -1.15
CA LYS A 249 -11.27 -13.02 -0.05
C LYS A 249 -10.75 -12.54 1.32
N LYS A 250 -9.47 -12.18 1.41
CA LYS A 250 -8.83 -11.74 2.66
C LYS A 250 -9.37 -10.40 3.15
N TYR A 251 -9.71 -9.49 2.24
CA TYR A 251 -10.11 -8.12 2.57
C TYR A 251 -11.60 -7.80 2.33
N ARG A 252 -12.42 -8.76 1.85
CA ARG A 252 -13.89 -8.70 1.92
C ARG A 252 -14.31 -8.75 3.38
N VAL A 253 -14.71 -7.59 3.92
CA VAL A 253 -15.45 -7.45 5.18
C VAL A 253 -16.94 -7.54 4.90
#